data_AF-A0A3D8YDU7-F1
#
_entry.id   AF-A0A3D8YDU7-F1
#
_cell.length_a   1.000
_cell.length_b   1.000
_cell.length_c   1.000
_cell.angle_alpha   90.00
_cell.angle_beta   90.00
_cell.angle_gamma   90.00
#
_symmetry.space_group_name_H-M   'P 1'
#
loop_
_entity.id
_entity.type
_entity.pdbx_description
1 polymer ?
#
loop_
_entity_poly.entity_id
_entity_poly.type
_entity_poly.pdbx_seq_one_letter_code
_entity_poly.pdbx_strand_id
1 'polypeptide(L)'
;MLDEREELAKCLILIEEKLGWGSSAHWQNQDFDAVRERIADETGVALSTSTLKRLWGKVHYDSAPTATTLNTLARFLGYENWREFRKPLPLAENQVLQNTEPISPSLPRSKYLLNQANWIWIAVLFITVFLTGNWAFRNGEKRLEYGVITFGSRPVAQGLPNTVIFNYNAADSNADSVFIQQSWNPRLRFRVDKNNQHYASTYYYPGYFRAKLVLNDSIVKEHDLYITTQGWLGTINRDSIPVYFKDQQIRKNGVVAVTETDLVKQGVDLQKVVPSVSLHYVKPMGNLSASNFTFETELKSTFNHGSAVCQQTMIMLLCSNGVHIMQLSAKGCVGELGLSFSDLAVSGKTNDLSGLGVDFTDWAKVRCEVKDKQVTLFVNGKQAYTGQFEKDPGKIVGVRYGFQGSGEVRSAGFLGKEEVRML
;
A
#
# COMPACT_ATOMS: atom_id res chain seq x y z
N MET A 1 25.65 -29.75 -10.23
CA MET A 1 24.43 -28.97 -10.53
C MET A 1 24.27 -28.03 -9.35
N LEU A 2 24.36 -26.72 -9.59
CA LEU A 2 24.13 -25.72 -8.55
C LEU A 2 22.65 -25.78 -8.12
N ASP A 3 22.37 -25.43 -6.86
CA ASP A 3 21.00 -25.34 -6.35
C ASP A 3 20.24 -24.27 -7.15
N GLU A 4 18.98 -24.54 -7.53
CA GLU A 4 18.15 -23.63 -8.35
C GLU A 4 17.97 -22.26 -7.66
N ARG A 5 18.07 -22.25 -6.32
CA ARG A 5 18.07 -21.04 -5.50
C ARG A 5 19.34 -20.20 -5.68
N GLU A 6 20.51 -20.83 -5.84
CA GLU A 6 21.78 -20.14 -6.09
C GLU A 6 21.82 -19.54 -7.50
N GLU A 7 21.29 -20.24 -8.49
CA GLU A 7 21.18 -19.74 -9.87
C GLU A 7 20.22 -18.54 -9.97
N LEU A 8 19.09 -18.60 -9.25
CA LEU A 8 18.19 -17.46 -9.12
C LEU A 8 18.87 -16.27 -8.44
N ALA A 9 19.53 -16.47 -7.30
CA ALA A 9 20.25 -15.41 -6.61
C ALA A 9 21.30 -14.74 -7.52
N LYS A 10 22.06 -15.55 -8.28
CA LYS A 10 23.02 -15.06 -9.28
C LYS A 10 22.34 -14.22 -10.37
N CYS A 11 21.19 -14.66 -10.88
CA CYS A 11 20.43 -13.90 -11.88
C CYS A 11 20.00 -12.52 -11.33
N LEU A 12 19.51 -12.46 -10.09
CA LEU A 12 19.07 -11.20 -9.49
C LEU A 12 20.24 -10.22 -9.28
N ILE A 13 21.42 -10.71 -8.89
CA ILE A 13 22.63 -9.88 -8.76
C ILE A 13 23.05 -9.30 -10.11
N LEU A 14 23.06 -10.10 -11.18
CA LEU A 14 23.39 -9.62 -12.53
C LEU A 14 22.39 -8.58 -13.03
N ILE A 15 21.12 -8.67 -12.62
CA ILE A 15 20.12 -7.64 -12.92
C ILE A 15 20.41 -6.34 -12.16
N GLU A 16 20.80 -6.42 -10.89
CA GLU A 16 21.25 -5.26 -10.11
C GLU A 16 22.47 -4.57 -10.76
N GLU A 17 23.44 -5.36 -11.22
CA GLU A 17 24.61 -4.87 -11.95
C GLU A 17 24.23 -4.20 -13.28
N LYS A 18 23.35 -4.82 -14.08
CA LYS A 18 22.86 -4.26 -15.35
C LYS A 18 22.13 -2.93 -15.14
N LEU A 19 21.38 -2.79 -14.04
CA LEU A 19 20.63 -1.57 -13.74
C LEU A 19 21.53 -0.46 -13.19
N GLY A 20 22.59 -0.82 -12.45
CA GLY A 20 23.50 0.14 -11.81
C GLY A 20 22.86 0.94 -10.67
N TRP A 21 21.75 0.46 -10.11
CA TRP A 21 20.96 1.15 -9.08
C TRP A 21 21.41 0.83 -7.64
N GLY A 22 22.55 0.16 -7.48
CA GLY A 22 23.03 -0.33 -6.19
C GLY A 22 22.20 -1.51 -5.68
N SER A 23 22.47 -1.93 -4.44
CA SER A 23 21.87 -3.14 -3.87
C SER A 23 20.36 -3.03 -3.72
N SER A 24 19.66 -4.09 -4.15
CA SER A 24 18.21 -4.23 -3.94
C SER A 24 17.77 -4.21 -2.48
N ALA A 25 18.71 -4.34 -1.53
CA ALA A 25 18.47 -4.11 -0.11
C ALA A 25 17.83 -2.74 0.16
N HIS A 26 18.13 -1.72 -0.65
CA HIS A 26 17.68 -0.33 -0.45
C HIS A 26 16.55 0.09 -1.40
N TRP A 27 16.16 -0.78 -2.33
CA TRP A 27 15.10 -0.50 -3.30
C TRP A 27 13.74 -0.36 -2.62
N GLN A 28 13.03 0.70 -3.01
CA GLN A 28 11.67 1.05 -2.61
C GLN A 28 10.65 0.57 -3.64
N ASN A 29 9.37 0.74 -3.34
CA ASN A 29 8.28 0.30 -4.24
C ASN A 29 8.41 0.86 -5.65
N GLN A 30 8.80 2.13 -5.78
CA GLN A 30 8.98 2.82 -7.07
C GLN A 30 10.13 2.21 -7.88
N ASP A 31 11.21 1.77 -7.22
CA ASP A 31 12.32 1.10 -7.90
C ASP A 31 11.86 -0.24 -8.49
N PHE A 32 11.04 -1.00 -7.76
CA PHE A 32 10.44 -2.23 -8.30
C PHE A 32 9.43 -1.95 -9.43
N ASP A 33 8.71 -0.83 -9.40
CA ASP A 33 7.83 -0.41 -10.49
C ASP A 33 8.64 -0.01 -11.73
N ALA A 34 9.80 0.62 -11.55
CA ALA A 34 10.73 0.97 -12.62
C ALA A 34 11.47 -0.26 -13.18
N VAL A 35 11.90 -1.21 -12.34
CA VAL A 35 12.44 -2.51 -12.79
C VAL A 35 11.40 -3.27 -13.61
N ARG A 36 10.14 -3.27 -13.15
CA ARG A 36 9.04 -3.88 -13.90
C ARG A 36 8.89 -3.28 -15.29
N GLU A 37 8.85 -1.95 -15.37
CA GLU A 37 8.68 -1.23 -16.63
C GLU A 37 9.84 -1.57 -17.59
N ARG A 38 11.07 -1.54 -17.09
CA ARG A 38 12.27 -1.84 -17.88
C ARG A 38 12.34 -3.28 -18.37
N ILE A 39 11.93 -4.24 -17.53
CA ILE A 39 11.80 -5.65 -17.94
C ILE A 39 10.72 -5.79 -19.01
N ALA A 40 9.58 -5.11 -18.85
CA ALA A 40 8.49 -5.16 -19.82
C ALA A 40 8.91 -4.56 -21.18
N ASP A 41 9.63 -3.44 -21.17
CA ASP A 41 10.12 -2.76 -22.36
C ASP A 41 11.12 -3.60 -23.16
N GLU A 42 12.05 -4.28 -22.47
CA GLU A 42 13.10 -5.05 -23.15
C GLU A 42 12.68 -6.49 -23.51
N THR A 43 11.75 -7.09 -22.75
CA THR A 43 11.36 -8.50 -22.96
C THR A 43 9.97 -8.67 -23.56
N GLY A 44 9.15 -7.61 -23.58
CA GLY A 44 7.74 -7.66 -24.00
C GLY A 44 6.82 -8.41 -23.03
N VAL A 45 7.31 -8.80 -21.85
CA VAL A 45 6.55 -9.57 -20.85
C VAL A 45 6.42 -8.76 -19.55
N ALA A 46 5.19 -8.44 -19.18
CA ALA A 46 4.90 -7.70 -17.95
C ALA A 46 4.86 -8.63 -16.72
N LEU A 47 5.86 -8.51 -15.85
CA LEU A 47 5.83 -9.12 -14.53
C LEU A 47 5.13 -8.18 -13.54
N SER A 48 4.41 -8.70 -12.53
CA SER A 48 3.82 -7.81 -11.52
C SER A 48 4.88 -7.29 -10.54
N THR A 49 4.71 -6.08 -10.02
CA THR A 49 5.60 -5.52 -8.98
C THR A 49 5.64 -6.41 -7.73
N SER A 50 4.53 -7.09 -7.43
CA SER A 50 4.46 -8.05 -6.32
C SER A 50 5.27 -9.32 -6.59
N THR A 51 5.41 -9.74 -7.86
CA THR A 51 6.23 -10.89 -8.28
C THR A 51 7.70 -10.56 -8.11
N LEU A 52 8.14 -9.38 -8.57
CA LEU A 52 9.52 -8.93 -8.42
C LEU A 52 9.93 -8.78 -6.95
N LYS A 53 9.08 -8.16 -6.13
CA LYS A 53 9.35 -8.04 -4.68
C LYS A 53 9.50 -9.38 -3.97
N ARG A 54 8.78 -10.41 -4.41
CA ARG A 54 8.90 -11.78 -3.90
C ARG A 54 10.21 -12.44 -4.31
N LEU A 55 10.64 -12.26 -5.57
CA LEU A 55 11.91 -12.79 -6.06
C LEU A 55 13.11 -12.20 -5.32
N TRP A 56 13.05 -10.90 -4.99
CA TRP A 56 14.07 -10.20 -4.21
C TRP A 56 13.90 -10.31 -2.68
N GLY A 57 13.03 -11.20 -2.20
CA GLY A 57 12.89 -11.49 -0.76
C GLY A 57 12.29 -10.35 0.08
N LYS A 58 11.63 -9.36 -0.53
CA LYS A 58 10.98 -8.24 0.18
C LYS A 58 9.60 -8.60 0.75
N VAL A 59 9.02 -9.71 0.29
CA VAL A 59 7.73 -10.25 0.74
C VAL A 59 7.88 -11.77 0.87
N HIS A 60 7.36 -12.33 1.96
CA HIS A 60 7.43 -13.78 2.23
C HIS A 60 6.75 -14.58 1.10
N TYR A 61 7.41 -15.63 0.61
CA TYR A 61 6.92 -16.45 -0.49
C TYR A 61 7.43 -17.89 -0.38
N ASP A 62 6.50 -18.84 -0.29
CA ASP A 62 6.80 -20.27 -0.05
C ASP A 62 6.68 -21.14 -1.31
N SER A 63 6.65 -20.54 -2.50
CA SER A 63 6.52 -21.27 -3.77
C SER A 63 7.67 -20.96 -4.72
N ALA A 64 8.02 -21.91 -5.59
CA ALA A 64 9.05 -21.66 -6.61
C ALA A 64 8.55 -20.66 -7.67
N PRO A 65 9.43 -19.84 -8.27
CA PRO A 65 9.07 -18.99 -9.40
C PRO A 65 8.56 -19.84 -10.58
N THR A 66 7.60 -19.31 -11.35
CA THR A 66 7.15 -20.01 -12.56
C THR A 66 8.24 -19.98 -13.64
N ALA A 67 8.27 -21.00 -14.51
CA ALA A 67 9.20 -21.06 -15.63
C ALA A 67 9.13 -19.81 -16.54
N THR A 68 7.94 -19.23 -16.72
CA THR A 68 7.75 -17.97 -17.45
C THR A 68 8.48 -16.81 -16.78
N THR A 69 8.41 -16.71 -15.44
CA THR A 69 9.12 -15.67 -14.68
C THR A 69 10.62 -15.80 -14.84
N LEU A 70 11.16 -17.02 -14.71
CA LEU A 70 12.58 -17.31 -14.87
C LEU A 70 13.08 -17.00 -16.29
N ASN A 71 12.32 -17.39 -17.32
CA ASN A 71 12.64 -17.08 -18.71
C ASN A 71 12.66 -15.58 -18.98
N THR A 72 11.71 -14.82 -18.42
CA THR A 72 11.67 -13.35 -18.57
C THR A 72 12.88 -12.69 -17.94
N LEU A 73 13.33 -13.13 -16.76
CA LEU A 73 14.55 -12.59 -16.13
C LEU A 73 15.81 -12.90 -16.94
N ALA A 74 15.94 -14.12 -17.46
CA ALA A 74 17.06 -14.49 -18.34
C ALA A 74 17.08 -13.66 -19.63
N ARG A 75 15.91 -13.43 -20.25
CA ARG A 75 15.77 -12.57 -21.43
C ARG A 75 16.14 -11.12 -21.15
N PHE A 76 15.79 -10.62 -19.97
CA PHE A 76 16.23 -9.29 -19.55
C PHE A 76 17.76 -9.19 -19.43
N LEU A 77 18.47 -10.28 -19.14
CA LEU A 77 19.95 -10.31 -19.13
C LEU A 77 20.57 -10.58 -20.51
N GLY A 78 19.76 -10.73 -21.57
CA GLY A 78 20.23 -10.97 -22.94
C GLY A 78 20.36 -12.46 -23.32
N TYR A 79 19.88 -13.38 -22.49
CA TYR A 79 19.84 -14.82 -22.81
C TYR A 79 18.50 -15.22 -23.44
N GLU A 80 18.45 -16.22 -24.31
CA GLU A 80 17.18 -16.60 -24.96
C GLU A 80 16.12 -17.11 -23.96
N ASN A 81 16.56 -17.84 -22.93
CA ASN A 81 15.68 -18.43 -21.91
C ASN A 81 16.49 -18.85 -20.66
N TRP A 82 15.80 -19.26 -19.60
CA TRP A 82 16.41 -19.69 -18.33
C TRP A 82 17.39 -20.85 -18.50
N ARG A 83 17.11 -21.77 -19.43
CA ARG A 83 17.98 -22.92 -19.70
C ARG A 83 19.32 -22.49 -20.33
N GLU A 84 19.31 -21.43 -21.14
CA GLU A 84 20.52 -20.85 -21.73
C GLU A 84 21.36 -20.10 -20.71
N PHE A 85 20.72 -19.35 -19.82
CA PHE A 85 21.38 -18.67 -18.69
C PHE A 85 22.15 -19.64 -17.78
N ARG A 86 21.62 -20.85 -17.61
CA ARG A 86 22.24 -21.91 -16.80
C ARG A 86 23.40 -22.63 -17.47
N LYS A 87 23.66 -22.40 -18.77
CA LYS A 87 24.80 -23.02 -19.44
C LYS A 87 26.09 -22.38 -18.89
N PRO A 88 27.09 -23.19 -18.49
CA PRO A 88 28.42 -22.65 -18.26
C PRO A 88 28.91 -21.99 -19.57
N LEU A 89 29.38 -20.74 -19.47
CA LEU A 89 29.93 -19.98 -20.60
C LEU A 89 30.96 -20.85 -21.35
N PRO A 90 30.84 -21.03 -22.68
CA PRO A 90 31.95 -21.49 -23.48
C PRO A 90 33.04 -20.42 -23.38
N LEU A 91 34.24 -20.83 -22.98
CA LEU A 91 35.45 -20.01 -23.11
C LEU A 91 35.56 -19.61 -24.57
N ALA A 92 35.34 -18.33 -24.86
CA ALA A 92 35.54 -17.78 -26.19
C ALA A 92 37.03 -17.88 -26.53
N GLU A 93 37.34 -18.75 -27.49
CA GLU A 93 38.56 -18.71 -28.27
C GLU A 93 38.67 -17.34 -28.94
N ASN A 94 39.76 -16.61 -28.64
CA ASN A 94 40.50 -15.91 -29.68
C ASN A 94 41.97 -15.74 -29.28
N GLN A 95 42.78 -16.47 -30.04
CA GLN A 95 44.10 -16.10 -30.55
C GLN A 95 45.24 -15.91 -29.54
N VAL A 96 46.00 -16.99 -29.33
CA VAL A 96 47.48 -16.90 -29.40
C VAL A 96 47.99 -18.15 -30.12
N LEU A 97 48.64 -17.93 -31.26
CA LEU A 97 49.45 -18.92 -31.97
C LEU A 97 50.66 -19.32 -31.13
N GLN A 98 50.91 -20.63 -31.09
CA GLN A 98 52.22 -21.28 -30.99
C GLN A 98 53.14 -20.89 -29.82
N ASN A 99 53.29 -21.78 -28.85
CA ASN A 99 54.45 -22.68 -28.83
C ASN A 99 54.34 -23.75 -27.73
N THR A 100 54.71 -24.94 -28.13
CA THR A 100 54.82 -26.21 -27.40
C THR A 100 55.96 -26.16 -26.38
N GLU A 101 55.73 -26.63 -25.15
CA GLU A 101 56.46 -27.77 -24.53
C GLU A 101 56.04 -28.01 -23.06
N PRO A 102 56.19 -29.25 -22.53
CA PRO A 102 55.39 -29.75 -21.41
C PRO A 102 56.22 -29.92 -20.13
N ILE A 103 55.76 -29.40 -18.98
CA ILE A 103 56.26 -29.88 -17.68
C ILE A 103 55.15 -29.93 -16.63
N SER A 104 55.04 -31.13 -16.04
CA SER A 104 54.24 -31.63 -14.93
C SER A 104 54.16 -30.69 -13.71
N PRO A 105 53.02 -30.62 -12.98
CA PRO A 105 53.00 -29.98 -11.68
C PRO A 105 53.44 -30.96 -10.59
N SER A 106 54.64 -30.77 -10.05
CA SER A 106 54.96 -31.16 -8.68
C SER A 106 54.61 -29.99 -7.76
N LEU A 107 53.87 -30.27 -6.69
CA LEU A 107 53.49 -29.28 -5.67
C LEU A 107 54.70 -28.92 -4.80
N PRO A 108 55.02 -27.63 -4.58
CA PRO A 108 55.87 -27.23 -3.47
C PRO A 108 54.99 -26.87 -2.26
N ARG A 109 55.18 -27.58 -1.15
CA ARG A 109 54.81 -27.10 0.19
C ARG A 109 55.72 -25.92 0.54
N SER A 110 55.19 -24.69 0.46
CA SER A 110 55.83 -23.53 1.08
C SER A 110 55.21 -23.26 2.45
N LYS A 111 56.06 -23.26 3.47
CA LYS A 111 55.74 -22.75 4.81
C LYS A 111 55.84 -21.23 4.77
N TYR A 112 54.71 -20.55 4.65
CA TYR A 112 54.63 -19.13 4.96
C TYR A 112 54.33 -18.96 6.45
N LEU A 113 55.36 -18.59 7.22
CA LEU A 113 55.20 -18.01 8.54
C LEU A 113 54.55 -16.63 8.36
N LEU A 114 53.29 -16.53 8.80
CA LEU A 114 52.50 -15.32 8.78
C LEU A 114 53.10 -14.32 9.78
N ASN A 115 53.60 -13.20 9.28
CA ASN A 115 54.10 -12.09 10.09
C ASN A 115 52.89 -11.39 10.75
N GLN A 116 52.60 -11.71 12.01
CA GLN A 116 51.43 -11.23 12.76
C GLN A 116 51.39 -9.69 12.94
N ALA A 117 52.50 -9.00 12.68
CA ALA A 117 52.61 -7.54 12.81
C ALA A 117 51.79 -6.75 11.76
N ASN A 118 51.46 -7.32 10.58
CA ASN A 118 50.69 -6.61 9.55
C ASN A 118 49.16 -6.64 9.77
N TRP A 119 48.64 -7.65 10.48
CA TRP A 119 47.22 -7.73 10.79
C TRP A 119 46.78 -6.70 11.84
N ILE A 120 47.69 -6.35 12.75
CA ILE A 120 47.47 -5.30 13.76
C ILE A 120 47.28 -3.95 13.07
N TRP A 121 48.10 -3.60 12.07
CA TRP A 121 47.95 -2.34 11.34
C TRP A 121 46.68 -2.28 10.50
N ILE A 122 46.25 -3.40 9.89
CA ILE A 122 44.97 -3.48 9.17
C ILE A 122 43.80 -3.33 10.13
N ALA A 123 43.85 -3.99 11.30
CA ALA A 123 42.81 -3.87 12.32
C ALA A 123 42.74 -2.44 12.89
N VAL A 124 43.88 -1.81 13.16
CA VAL A 124 43.95 -0.41 13.60
C VAL A 124 43.38 0.51 12.53
N LEU A 125 43.73 0.33 11.25
CA LEU A 125 43.17 1.13 10.16
C LEU A 125 41.64 0.97 10.06
N PHE A 126 41.13 -0.26 10.13
CA PHE A 126 39.68 -0.52 10.11
C PHE A 126 38.96 0.10 11.30
N ILE A 127 39.52 -0.03 12.51
CA ILE A 127 38.98 0.59 13.72
C ILE A 127 39.03 2.11 13.59
N THR A 128 40.11 2.67 13.04
CA THR A 128 40.25 4.12 12.87
C THR A 128 39.25 4.64 11.86
N VAL A 129 39.08 4.00 10.71
CA VAL A 129 38.07 4.34 9.69
C VAL A 129 36.65 4.16 10.23
N PHE A 130 36.41 3.12 11.03
CA PHE A 130 35.12 2.89 11.66
C PHE A 130 34.80 3.95 12.72
N LEU A 131 35.77 4.33 13.55
CA LEU A 131 35.61 5.36 14.57
C LEU A 131 35.49 6.76 13.96
N THR A 132 36.29 7.10 12.96
CA THR A 132 36.18 8.39 12.25
C THR A 132 34.92 8.46 11.40
N GLY A 133 34.52 7.35 10.76
CA GLY A 133 33.26 7.23 10.04
C GLY A 133 32.04 7.43 10.95
N ASN A 134 32.03 6.78 12.12
CA ASN A 134 30.97 6.98 13.12
C ASN A 134 30.98 8.40 13.72
N TRP A 135 32.14 8.99 13.98
CA TRP A 135 32.25 10.35 14.50
C TRP A 135 31.80 11.39 13.47
N ALA A 136 32.17 11.23 12.20
CA ALA A 136 31.70 12.06 11.09
C ALA A 136 30.18 11.90 10.86
N PHE A 137 29.64 10.68 11.00
CA PHE A 137 28.19 10.45 10.92
C PHE A 137 27.43 11.09 12.08
N ARG A 138 27.95 10.99 13.31
CA ARG A 138 27.29 11.57 14.51
C ARG A 138 27.38 13.10 14.57
N ASN A 139 28.42 13.70 14.01
CA ASN A 139 28.60 15.15 13.98
C ASN A 139 28.11 15.81 12.67
N GLY A 140 27.67 15.04 11.69
CA GLY A 140 27.27 15.51 10.36
C GLY A 140 25.80 15.90 10.20
N GLU A 141 24.94 15.56 11.16
CA GLU A 141 23.53 16.00 11.12
C GLU A 141 23.43 17.48 11.47
N LYS A 142 23.48 18.34 10.45
CA LYS A 142 23.10 19.75 10.60
C LYS A 142 21.69 19.79 11.20
N ARG A 143 21.54 20.40 12.37
CA ARG A 143 20.23 20.63 12.98
C ARG A 143 19.37 21.39 11.99
N LEU A 144 18.13 20.92 11.80
CA LEU A 144 17.18 21.60 10.93
C LEU A 144 16.85 22.98 11.52
N GLU A 145 17.15 24.02 10.76
CA GLU A 145 16.89 25.42 11.08
C GLU A 145 16.05 26.03 9.96
N TYR A 146 15.00 26.75 10.35
CA TYR A 146 14.11 27.42 9.42
C TYR A 146 13.48 28.65 10.07
N GLY A 147 13.19 29.67 9.26
CA GLY A 147 12.47 30.86 9.69
C GLY A 147 10.96 30.69 9.60
N VAL A 148 10.28 31.67 8.99
CA VAL A 148 8.81 31.66 8.93
C VAL A 148 8.33 30.71 7.83
N ILE A 149 7.75 29.58 8.26
CA ILE A 149 7.13 28.60 7.37
C ILE A 149 5.63 28.83 7.27
N THR A 150 5.12 28.88 6.03
CA THR A 150 3.68 28.87 5.75
C THR A 150 3.30 27.57 5.05
N PHE A 151 2.13 27.04 5.39
CA PHE A 151 1.55 25.88 4.73
C PHE A 151 0.03 25.97 4.84
N GLY A 152 -0.64 25.86 3.70
CA GLY A 152 -2.09 25.85 3.62
C GLY A 152 -2.55 25.16 2.35
N SER A 153 -3.81 24.77 2.29
CA SER A 153 -4.36 24.13 1.10
C SER A 153 -5.80 24.55 0.84
N ARG A 154 -6.18 24.58 -0.43
CA ARG A 154 -7.58 24.76 -0.83
C ARG A 154 -7.96 23.80 -1.96
N PRO A 155 -9.08 23.09 -1.86
CA PRO A 155 -9.71 22.44 -3.01
C PRO A 155 -10.10 23.49 -4.06
N VAL A 156 -10.00 23.15 -5.35
CA VAL A 156 -10.39 24.07 -6.45
C VAL A 156 -11.84 23.88 -6.90
N ALA A 157 -12.43 22.73 -6.57
CA ALA A 157 -13.80 22.40 -6.94
C ALA A 157 -14.59 21.91 -5.71
N GLN A 158 -15.89 21.66 -5.92
CA GLN A 158 -16.69 20.85 -4.99
C GLN A 158 -16.85 19.44 -5.57
N GLY A 159 -16.89 18.42 -4.70
CA GLY A 159 -17.02 17.02 -5.13
C GLY A 159 -15.71 16.45 -5.69
N LEU A 160 -15.83 15.49 -6.61
CA LEU A 160 -14.72 14.70 -7.14
C LEU A 160 -14.78 14.56 -8.68
N PRO A 161 -13.61 14.41 -9.34
CA PRO A 161 -12.27 14.55 -8.77
C PRO A 161 -12.01 16.00 -8.33
N ASN A 162 -11.06 16.19 -7.40
CA ASN A 162 -10.76 17.53 -6.87
C ASN A 162 -9.27 17.76 -6.79
N THR A 163 -8.79 18.79 -7.47
CA THR A 163 -7.42 19.25 -7.30
C THR A 163 -7.33 20.12 -6.06
N VAL A 164 -6.38 19.83 -5.19
CA VAL A 164 -6.03 20.65 -4.04
C VAL A 164 -4.75 21.40 -4.38
N ILE A 165 -4.80 22.73 -4.23
CA ILE A 165 -3.63 23.59 -4.34
C ILE A 165 -3.08 23.80 -2.94
N PHE A 166 -1.86 23.33 -2.73
CA PHE A 166 -1.06 23.58 -1.54
C PHE A 166 -0.23 24.83 -1.77
N ASN A 167 -0.37 25.81 -0.88
CA ASN A 167 0.47 27.00 -0.83
C ASN A 167 1.46 26.81 0.32
N TYR A 168 2.75 26.98 0.06
CA TYR A 168 3.78 26.81 1.06
C TYR A 168 4.95 27.77 0.85
N ASN A 169 5.70 28.02 1.91
CA ASN A 169 7.00 28.67 1.84
C ASN A 169 7.96 27.91 2.75
N ALA A 170 9.01 27.35 2.14
CA ALA A 170 10.10 26.66 2.83
C ALA A 170 11.48 27.20 2.43
N ALA A 171 11.54 28.36 1.75
CA ALA A 171 12.77 28.89 1.18
C ALA A 171 13.80 29.25 2.25
N ASP A 172 13.33 29.83 3.36
CA ASP A 172 14.14 30.14 4.55
C ASP A 172 14.31 28.91 5.43
N SER A 173 14.95 27.88 4.88
CA SER A 173 15.33 26.67 5.62
C SER A 173 16.65 26.09 5.11
N ASN A 174 17.40 25.47 6.02
CA ASN A 174 18.59 24.68 5.71
C ASN A 174 18.25 23.22 5.30
N ALA A 175 16.97 22.93 5.02
CA ALA A 175 16.52 21.60 4.63
C ALA A 175 17.11 21.18 3.27
N ASP A 176 17.55 19.93 3.18
CA ASP A 176 18.04 19.30 1.95
C ASP A 176 16.88 18.80 1.08
N SER A 177 15.74 18.53 1.71
CA SER A 177 14.53 18.05 1.04
C SER A 177 13.27 18.59 1.69
N VAL A 178 12.28 18.91 0.85
CA VAL A 178 10.96 19.36 1.27
C VAL A 178 9.93 18.43 0.67
N PHE A 179 8.96 18.02 1.48
CA PHE A 179 7.90 17.15 1.04
C PHE A 179 6.53 17.64 1.48
N ILE A 180 5.54 17.40 0.62
CA ILE A 180 4.14 17.49 0.99
C ILE A 180 3.60 16.07 1.16
N GLN A 181 3.16 15.76 2.37
CA GLN A 181 2.48 14.51 2.68
C GLN A 181 0.98 14.72 2.59
N GLN A 182 0.36 14.00 1.67
CA GLN A 182 -1.06 14.13 1.31
C GLN A 182 -1.95 13.06 1.92
N SER A 183 -1.34 12.09 2.60
CA SER A 183 -1.99 10.91 3.14
C SER A 183 -1.58 10.69 4.59
N TRP A 184 -2.38 9.90 5.30
CA TRP A 184 -2.00 9.37 6.61
C TRP A 184 -0.75 8.46 6.52
N ASN A 185 -0.48 7.88 5.36
CA ASN A 185 0.69 7.03 5.14
C ASN A 185 1.98 7.87 5.02
N PRO A 186 2.94 7.75 5.95
CA PRO A 186 4.18 8.53 5.93
C PRO A 186 5.06 8.22 4.73
N ARG A 187 4.84 7.09 4.03
CA ARG A 187 5.56 6.74 2.79
C ARG A 187 5.01 7.46 1.56
N LEU A 188 3.81 8.05 1.64
CA LEU A 188 3.19 8.77 0.52
C LEU A 188 3.48 10.27 0.65
N ARG A 189 4.72 10.63 0.38
CA ARG A 189 5.24 11.99 0.36
C ARG A 189 5.63 12.38 -1.06
N PHE A 190 5.34 13.61 -1.45
CA PHE A 190 5.76 14.16 -2.73
C PHE A 190 6.86 15.19 -2.48
N ARG A 191 8.02 14.97 -3.07
CA ARG A 191 9.14 15.93 -2.99
C ARG A 191 8.77 17.18 -3.77
N VAL A 192 9.00 18.33 -3.17
CA VAL A 192 8.78 19.64 -3.78
C VAL A 192 10.03 20.50 -3.62
N ASP A 193 10.17 21.51 -4.47
CA ASP A 193 11.27 22.50 -4.36
C ASP A 193 10.94 23.48 -3.22
N LYS A 194 11.91 23.74 -2.34
CA LYS A 194 11.72 24.68 -1.23
C LYS A 194 11.47 26.14 -1.69
N ASN A 195 11.91 26.49 -2.90
CA ASN A 195 11.75 27.80 -3.51
C ASN A 195 10.44 27.96 -4.28
N ASN A 196 9.72 26.87 -4.53
CA ASN A 196 8.40 26.93 -5.11
C ASN A 196 7.37 27.36 -4.05
N GLN A 197 6.26 27.93 -4.52
CA GLN A 197 5.18 28.41 -3.63
C GLN A 197 3.92 27.55 -3.72
N HIS A 198 3.82 26.72 -4.77
CA HIS A 198 2.61 25.98 -5.08
C HIS A 198 2.92 24.52 -5.40
N TYR A 199 2.02 23.64 -4.99
CA TYR A 199 1.98 22.25 -5.40
C TYR A 199 0.51 21.85 -5.57
N ALA A 200 0.20 21.18 -6.68
CA ALA A 200 -1.16 20.76 -7.00
C ALA A 200 -1.24 19.24 -6.97
N SER A 201 -2.33 18.71 -6.41
CA SER A 201 -2.58 17.28 -6.48
C SER A 201 -4.06 16.96 -6.57
N THR A 202 -4.39 15.97 -7.38
CA THR A 202 -5.78 15.58 -7.66
C THR A 202 -6.17 14.36 -6.84
N TYR A 203 -7.25 14.51 -6.09
CA TYR A 203 -7.87 13.44 -5.31
C TYR A 203 -9.03 12.84 -6.11
N TYR A 204 -9.01 11.52 -6.26
CA TYR A 204 -10.04 10.75 -6.98
C TYR A 204 -11.01 10.03 -6.04
N TYR A 205 -10.72 9.99 -4.75
CA TYR A 205 -11.58 9.41 -3.74
C TYR A 205 -11.84 10.42 -2.62
N PRO A 206 -13.05 10.40 -2.03
CA PRO A 206 -13.35 11.28 -0.92
C PRO A 206 -12.65 10.77 0.33
N GLY A 207 -12.41 11.68 1.26
CA GLY A 207 -11.77 11.32 2.51
C GLY A 207 -11.30 12.51 3.31
N TYR A 208 -10.61 12.18 4.39
CA TYR A 208 -9.94 13.11 5.26
C TYR A 208 -8.45 12.84 5.22
N PHE A 209 -7.69 13.92 5.17
CA PHE A 209 -6.25 13.88 5.08
C PHE A 209 -5.65 14.86 6.08
N ARG A 210 -4.62 14.42 6.80
CA ARG A 210 -3.73 15.31 7.56
C ARG A 210 -2.63 15.74 6.60
N ALA A 211 -2.82 16.87 5.94
CA ALA A 211 -1.80 17.42 5.06
C ALA A 211 -0.60 17.87 5.91
N LYS A 212 0.62 17.52 5.50
CA LYS A 212 1.84 17.87 6.24
C LYS A 212 2.88 18.46 5.30
N LEU A 213 3.55 19.51 5.76
CA LEU A 213 4.80 19.98 5.20
C LEU A 213 5.95 19.37 6.01
N VAL A 214 6.82 18.65 5.34
CA VAL A 214 7.94 17.93 5.94
C VAL A 214 9.24 18.51 5.40
N LEU A 215 10.14 18.93 6.29
CA LEU A 215 11.50 19.35 5.95
C LEU A 215 12.47 18.26 6.43
N ASN A 216 13.24 17.68 5.51
CA ASN A 216 13.97 16.44 5.72
C ASN A 216 12.99 15.36 6.24
N ASP A 217 13.10 14.99 7.52
CA ASP A 217 12.21 14.04 8.18
C ASP A 217 11.27 14.67 9.22
N SER A 218 11.36 15.98 9.44
CA SER A 218 10.57 16.69 10.45
C SER A 218 9.29 17.28 9.87
N ILE A 219 8.15 16.98 10.48
CA ILE A 219 6.88 17.65 10.18
C ILE A 219 6.92 19.05 10.82
N VAL A 220 6.92 20.10 10.01
CA VAL A 220 7.03 21.49 10.49
C VAL A 220 5.68 22.21 10.53
N LYS A 221 4.73 21.79 9.69
CA LYS A 221 3.34 22.27 9.67
C LYS A 221 2.42 21.14 9.23
N GLU A 222 1.22 21.14 9.79
CA GLU A 222 0.14 20.25 9.35
C GLU A 222 -1.23 20.89 9.59
N HIS A 223 -2.22 20.47 8.81
CA HIS A 223 -3.60 20.92 8.94
C HIS A 223 -4.59 19.90 8.35
N ASP A 224 -5.87 20.19 8.52
CA ASP A 224 -6.98 19.35 8.10
C ASP A 224 -7.37 19.62 6.64
N LEU A 225 -7.46 18.57 5.84
CA LEU A 225 -7.92 18.62 4.46
C LEU A 225 -9.05 17.61 4.26
N TYR A 226 -10.22 18.13 3.93
CA TYR A 226 -11.40 17.32 3.61
C TYR A 226 -11.64 17.31 2.10
N ILE A 227 -11.80 16.12 1.54
CA ILE A 227 -12.33 15.91 0.20
C ILE A 227 -13.72 15.31 0.38
N THR A 228 -14.73 16.17 0.36
CA THR A 228 -16.11 15.83 0.72
C THR A 228 -16.91 15.32 -0.48
N THR A 229 -18.00 14.61 -0.21
CA THR A 229 -19.01 14.26 -1.20
C THR A 229 -20.21 15.22 -1.16
N GLN A 230 -20.92 15.37 -2.28
CA GLN A 230 -22.21 16.07 -2.34
C GLN A 230 -23.35 15.06 -2.18
N GLY A 231 -23.60 14.63 -0.94
CA GLY A 231 -24.46 13.49 -0.65
C GLY A 231 -23.72 12.16 -0.75
N TRP A 232 -24.39 11.09 -1.16
CA TRP A 232 -23.75 9.82 -1.45
C TRP A 232 -23.05 9.85 -2.81
N LEU A 233 -21.92 9.17 -2.87
CA LEU A 233 -21.17 8.96 -4.11
C LEU A 233 -20.94 7.46 -4.28
N GLY A 234 -21.38 6.91 -5.41
CA GLY A 234 -21.03 5.56 -5.82
C GLY A 234 -19.76 5.55 -6.64
N THR A 235 -18.93 4.52 -6.49
CA THR A 235 -17.77 4.30 -7.36
C THR A 235 -17.65 2.86 -7.82
N ILE A 236 -17.27 2.64 -9.08
CA ILE A 236 -16.55 1.42 -9.47
C ILE A 236 -15.07 1.71 -9.28
N ASN A 237 -14.46 1.05 -8.31
CA ASN A 237 -13.07 1.24 -7.95
C ASN A 237 -12.16 0.66 -9.04
N ARG A 238 -11.10 1.40 -9.37
CA ARG A 238 -10.07 1.02 -10.33
C ARG A 238 -8.71 1.48 -9.79
N ASP A 239 -7.63 0.89 -10.28
CA ASP A 239 -6.26 1.34 -9.97
C ASP A 239 -5.98 2.75 -10.50
N SER A 240 -6.72 3.16 -11.53
CA SER A 240 -6.70 4.49 -12.11
C SER A 240 -7.84 5.36 -11.56
N ILE A 241 -8.57 6.05 -12.45
CA ILE A 241 -9.69 6.92 -12.08
C ILE A 241 -10.95 6.04 -11.90
N PRO A 242 -11.65 6.12 -10.77
CA PRO A 242 -12.88 5.38 -10.58
C PRO A 242 -14.00 5.91 -11.50
N VAL A 243 -14.98 5.04 -11.78
CA VAL A 243 -16.22 5.48 -12.42
C VAL A 243 -17.15 5.99 -11.33
N TYR A 244 -17.64 7.21 -11.45
CA TYR A 244 -18.48 7.86 -10.44
C TYR A 244 -19.97 7.72 -10.75
N PHE A 245 -20.78 7.49 -9.72
CA PHE A 245 -22.23 7.63 -9.74
C PHE A 245 -22.64 8.71 -8.74
N LYS A 246 -23.30 9.76 -9.23
CA LYS A 246 -23.80 10.86 -8.39
C LYS A 246 -24.95 10.40 -7.51
N ASP A 247 -25.16 11.09 -6.39
CA ASP A 247 -26.22 10.81 -5.39
C ASP A 247 -27.59 10.52 -6.03
N GLN A 248 -28.03 11.35 -6.98
CA GLN A 248 -29.31 11.20 -7.69
C GLN A 248 -29.44 9.93 -8.53
N GLN A 249 -28.32 9.34 -8.98
CA GLN A 249 -28.30 8.13 -9.79
C GLN A 249 -28.40 6.85 -8.95
N ILE A 250 -27.93 6.92 -7.70
CA ILE A 250 -27.84 5.77 -6.78
C ILE A 250 -28.95 5.77 -5.72
N ARG A 251 -29.61 6.91 -5.48
CA ARG A 251 -30.80 6.95 -4.64
C ARG A 251 -32.01 6.37 -5.38
N LYS A 252 -32.50 5.22 -4.91
CA LYS A 252 -33.60 4.47 -5.51
C LYS A 252 -34.52 3.98 -4.41
N ASN A 253 -35.80 4.34 -4.43
CA ASN A 253 -36.83 3.79 -3.52
C ASN A 253 -36.45 3.77 -2.03
N GLY A 254 -35.84 4.85 -1.51
CA GLY A 254 -35.44 4.95 -0.11
C GLY A 254 -34.15 4.22 0.25
N VAL A 255 -33.39 3.70 -0.73
CA VAL A 255 -32.05 3.12 -0.52
C VAL A 255 -31.02 3.84 -1.38
N VAL A 256 -29.73 3.66 -1.05
CA VAL A 256 -28.59 4.02 -1.89
C VAL A 256 -27.99 2.74 -2.44
N ALA A 257 -27.96 2.60 -3.76
CA ALA A 257 -27.63 1.36 -4.43
C ALA A 257 -26.86 1.61 -5.74
N VAL A 258 -25.87 0.75 -5.99
CA VAL A 258 -25.32 0.53 -7.34
C VAL A 258 -25.74 -0.88 -7.74
N THR A 259 -26.60 -0.99 -8.75
CA THR A 259 -27.19 -2.27 -9.17
C THR A 259 -26.38 -2.90 -10.30
N GLU A 260 -26.59 -4.20 -10.57
CA GLU A 260 -25.99 -4.87 -11.73
C GLU A 260 -26.29 -4.15 -13.04
N THR A 261 -27.51 -3.63 -13.20
CA THR A 261 -27.90 -2.81 -14.37
C THR A 261 -27.06 -1.54 -14.50
N ASP A 262 -26.73 -0.88 -13.39
CA ASP A 262 -25.85 0.30 -13.42
C ASP A 262 -24.43 -0.09 -13.85
N LEU A 263 -23.93 -1.23 -13.38
CA LEU A 263 -22.60 -1.76 -13.72
C LEU A 263 -22.52 -2.12 -15.22
N VAL A 264 -23.51 -2.84 -15.74
CA VAL A 264 -23.59 -3.20 -17.17
C VAL A 264 -23.70 -1.95 -18.06
N LYS A 265 -24.45 -0.92 -17.63
CA LYS A 265 -24.50 0.38 -18.34
C LYS A 265 -23.14 1.09 -18.42
N GLN A 266 -22.23 0.82 -17.49
CA GLN A 266 -20.84 1.30 -17.53
C GLN A 266 -19.91 0.37 -18.31
N GLY A 267 -20.45 -0.63 -19.03
CA GLY A 267 -19.69 -1.57 -19.84
C GLY A 267 -19.01 -2.69 -19.06
N VAL A 268 -19.41 -2.93 -17.80
CA VAL A 268 -18.85 -4.03 -17.01
C VAL A 268 -19.48 -5.35 -17.44
N ASP A 269 -18.65 -6.28 -17.89
CA ASP A 269 -19.03 -7.67 -18.16
C ASP A 269 -18.93 -8.50 -16.86
N LEU A 270 -20.05 -8.60 -16.14
CA LEU A 270 -20.14 -9.27 -14.84
C LEU A 270 -19.88 -10.78 -14.89
N GLN A 271 -19.85 -11.40 -16.08
CA GLN A 271 -19.45 -12.79 -16.24
C GLN A 271 -17.92 -12.96 -16.23
N LYS A 272 -17.17 -11.91 -16.61
CA LYS A 272 -15.71 -11.93 -16.70
C LYS A 272 -15.04 -11.33 -15.47
N VAL A 273 -15.61 -10.28 -14.90
CA VAL A 273 -15.01 -9.53 -13.80
C VAL A 273 -16.03 -9.16 -12.75
N VAL A 274 -15.65 -9.33 -11.49
CA VAL A 274 -16.40 -8.81 -10.35
C VAL A 274 -15.84 -7.44 -9.99
N PRO A 275 -16.56 -6.34 -10.26
CA PRO A 275 -16.07 -5.02 -9.92
C PRO A 275 -16.08 -4.81 -8.42
N SER A 276 -15.10 -4.08 -7.91
CA SER A 276 -15.17 -3.54 -6.55
C SER A 276 -16.00 -2.25 -6.57
N VAL A 277 -17.13 -2.26 -5.89
CA VAL A 277 -18.02 -1.10 -5.78
C VAL A 277 -17.84 -0.46 -4.41
N SER A 278 -17.98 0.87 -4.34
CA SER A 278 -18.06 1.56 -3.06
C SER A 278 -19.13 2.63 -3.03
N LEU A 279 -19.74 2.82 -1.86
CA LEU A 279 -20.67 3.91 -1.57
C LEU A 279 -20.04 4.78 -0.49
N HIS A 280 -19.83 6.06 -0.78
CA HIS A 280 -19.11 6.99 0.07
C HIS A 280 -20.05 8.09 0.56
N TYR A 281 -19.91 8.44 1.83
CA TYR A 281 -20.54 9.60 2.44
C TYR A 281 -19.53 10.29 3.35
N VAL A 282 -18.92 11.37 2.85
CA VAL A 282 -17.81 12.06 3.54
C VAL A 282 -18.13 13.54 3.67
N LYS A 283 -18.24 13.99 4.92
CA LYS A 283 -18.45 15.39 5.29
C LYS A 283 -17.93 15.61 6.72
N PRO A 284 -17.61 16.85 7.12
CA PRO A 284 -17.36 17.15 8.53
C PRO A 284 -18.56 16.70 9.39
N MET A 285 -18.36 15.74 10.30
CA MET A 285 -19.41 15.16 11.17
C MET A 285 -19.44 15.79 12.57
N GLY A 286 -19.03 17.06 12.70
CA GLY A 286 -18.96 17.73 14.00
C GLY A 286 -17.86 17.18 14.91
N ASN A 287 -18.18 16.92 16.18
CA ASN A 287 -17.25 16.46 17.19
C ASN A 287 -17.43 14.97 17.54
N LEU A 288 -18.12 14.23 16.67
CA LEU A 288 -18.42 12.83 16.86
C LEU A 288 -17.14 12.02 17.10
N SER A 289 -16.98 11.53 18.32
CA SER A 289 -15.79 10.80 18.75
C SER A 289 -15.75 9.42 18.08
N ALA A 290 -14.61 9.06 17.53
CA ALA A 290 -14.34 7.72 17.03
C ALA A 290 -13.93 6.73 18.15
N SER A 291 -13.86 7.20 19.41
CA SER A 291 -13.61 6.39 20.61
C SER A 291 -14.85 6.22 21.50
N ASN A 292 -15.96 6.89 21.18
CA ASN A 292 -17.21 6.81 21.91
C ASN A 292 -18.40 7.14 20.97
N PHE A 293 -19.02 6.11 20.39
CA PHE A 293 -20.13 6.25 19.44
C PHE A 293 -20.98 4.98 19.36
N THR A 294 -22.23 5.14 18.89
CA THR A 294 -23.05 4.03 18.39
C THR A 294 -23.36 4.30 16.92
N PHE A 295 -23.01 3.36 16.06
CA PHE A 295 -23.29 3.40 14.63
C PHE A 295 -24.24 2.26 14.25
N GLU A 296 -25.29 2.57 13.50
CA GLU A 296 -26.25 1.61 12.98
C GLU A 296 -26.40 1.72 11.47
N THR A 297 -26.51 0.58 10.81
CA THR A 297 -26.75 0.53 9.38
C THR A 297 -27.46 -0.75 8.96
N GLU A 298 -28.22 -0.65 7.87
CA GLU A 298 -28.76 -1.79 7.16
C GLU A 298 -28.24 -1.82 5.73
N LEU A 299 -27.63 -2.94 5.33
CA LEU A 299 -27.02 -3.11 4.02
C LEU A 299 -27.27 -4.50 3.44
N LYS A 300 -27.07 -4.64 2.14
CA LYS A 300 -27.25 -5.89 1.42
C LYS A 300 -26.29 -5.98 0.23
N SER A 301 -25.51 -7.06 0.16
CA SER A 301 -24.80 -7.42 -1.06
C SER A 301 -25.77 -8.14 -2.00
N THR A 302 -25.96 -7.63 -3.21
CA THR A 302 -26.94 -8.18 -4.16
C THR A 302 -26.29 -9.08 -5.21
N PHE A 303 -24.97 -9.04 -5.32
CA PHE A 303 -24.20 -9.89 -6.22
C PHE A 303 -23.61 -11.08 -5.45
N ASN A 304 -23.82 -12.31 -5.95
CA ASN A 304 -23.45 -13.55 -5.25
C ASN A 304 -22.94 -14.68 -6.17
N HIS A 305 -22.60 -14.37 -7.42
CA HIS A 305 -22.19 -15.34 -8.42
C HIS A 305 -20.76 -15.05 -8.94
N GLY A 306 -20.23 -15.94 -9.78
CA GLY A 306 -18.85 -15.86 -10.26
C GLY A 306 -17.84 -15.97 -9.11
N SER A 307 -16.83 -15.10 -9.09
CA SER A 307 -15.85 -15.06 -7.99
C SER A 307 -16.33 -14.32 -6.73
N ALA A 308 -17.58 -13.83 -6.71
CA ALA A 308 -18.18 -13.09 -5.60
C ALA A 308 -19.07 -13.94 -4.69
N VAL A 309 -18.93 -15.27 -4.71
CA VAL A 309 -19.75 -16.18 -3.87
C VAL A 309 -19.67 -15.88 -2.38
N CYS A 310 -18.56 -15.30 -1.94
CA CYS A 310 -18.38 -14.87 -0.55
C CYS A 310 -19.11 -13.57 -0.21
N GLN A 311 -19.58 -12.82 -1.21
CA GLN A 311 -20.29 -11.55 -1.03
C GLN A 311 -19.55 -10.60 -0.06
N GLN A 312 -18.22 -10.53 -0.19
CA GLN A 312 -17.43 -9.77 0.78
C GLN A 312 -17.86 -8.32 0.76
N THR A 313 -18.27 -7.85 1.93
CA THR A 313 -18.80 -6.51 2.14
C THR A 313 -18.02 -5.86 3.27
N MET A 314 -17.77 -4.57 3.14
CA MET A 314 -16.98 -3.79 4.07
C MET A 314 -17.76 -2.55 4.49
N ILE A 315 -17.80 -2.28 5.79
CA ILE A 315 -18.22 -1.00 6.36
C ILE A 315 -16.95 -0.36 6.93
N MET A 316 -16.60 0.82 6.43
CA MET A 316 -15.44 1.57 6.86
C MET A 316 -15.90 2.91 7.43
N LEU A 317 -15.69 3.11 8.73
CA LEU A 317 -15.84 4.42 9.36
C LEU A 317 -14.51 5.15 9.21
N LEU A 318 -14.52 6.24 8.46
CA LEU A 318 -13.37 7.09 8.25
C LEU A 318 -13.17 7.93 9.51
N CYS A 319 -11.96 7.91 10.05
CA CYS A 319 -11.60 8.68 11.24
C CYS A 319 -10.50 9.68 10.91
N SER A 320 -10.31 10.68 11.77
CA SER A 320 -9.22 11.64 11.59
C SER A 320 -7.83 11.00 11.73
N ASN A 321 -7.70 9.98 12.58
CA ASN A 321 -6.44 9.28 12.85
C ASN A 321 -6.61 7.77 12.65
N GLY A 322 -6.95 7.34 11.43
CA GLY A 322 -7.10 5.93 11.08
C GLY A 322 -8.51 5.61 10.61
N VAL A 323 -8.92 4.36 10.78
CA VAL A 323 -10.21 3.84 10.32
C VAL A 323 -10.73 2.76 11.27
N HIS A 324 -12.05 2.58 11.27
CA HIS A 324 -12.69 1.37 11.78
C HIS A 324 -13.26 0.59 10.59
N ILE A 325 -12.81 -0.65 10.39
CA ILE A 325 -13.21 -1.53 9.30
C ILE A 325 -13.94 -2.74 9.88
N MET A 326 -15.17 -2.94 9.44
CA MET A 326 -15.98 -4.12 9.75
C MET A 326 -16.29 -4.84 8.44
N GLN A 327 -15.89 -6.10 8.32
CA GLN A 327 -16.22 -6.92 7.16
C GLN A 327 -17.31 -7.94 7.48
N LEU A 328 -18.16 -8.18 6.50
CA LEU A 328 -19.20 -9.20 6.47
C LEU A 328 -19.02 -10.06 5.22
N SER A 329 -19.50 -11.29 5.26
CA SER A 329 -19.52 -12.19 4.10
C SER A 329 -20.69 -13.15 4.21
N ALA A 330 -20.93 -13.92 3.15
CA ALA A 330 -21.67 -15.17 3.26
C ALA A 330 -21.08 -16.04 4.40
N LYS A 331 -21.94 -16.79 5.10
CA LYS A 331 -21.58 -17.60 6.28
C LYS A 331 -20.39 -18.53 6.06
N GLY A 332 -20.24 -19.10 4.87
CA GLY A 332 -19.15 -20.02 4.53
C GLY A 332 -17.77 -19.37 4.37
N CYS A 333 -17.68 -18.03 4.33
CA CYS A 333 -16.44 -17.31 4.03
C CYS A 333 -15.87 -16.48 5.19
N VAL A 334 -16.36 -16.70 6.42
CA VAL A 334 -15.96 -15.90 7.60
C VAL A 334 -14.46 -15.94 7.90
N GLY A 335 -13.76 -16.98 7.44
CA GLY A 335 -12.30 -17.10 7.56
C GLY A 335 -11.51 -16.06 6.75
N GLU A 336 -12.12 -15.47 5.70
CA GLU A 336 -11.50 -14.42 4.89
C GLU A 336 -11.80 -13.00 5.40
N LEU A 337 -12.53 -12.88 6.52
CA LEU A 337 -12.87 -11.59 7.12
C LEU A 337 -11.70 -11.02 7.90
N GLY A 338 -11.65 -9.69 7.94
CA GLY A 338 -10.79 -8.91 8.79
C GLY A 338 -11.58 -7.77 9.45
N LEU A 339 -11.27 -7.51 10.71
CA LEU A 339 -11.70 -6.32 11.43
C LEU A 339 -10.51 -5.43 11.71
N SER A 340 -10.73 -4.11 11.69
CA SER A 340 -9.73 -3.16 12.18
C SER A 340 -10.43 -2.10 13.01
N PHE A 341 -9.90 -1.80 14.20
CA PHE A 341 -10.36 -0.69 15.02
C PHE A 341 -9.15 0.09 15.51
N SER A 342 -8.85 1.23 14.88
CA SER A 342 -7.64 1.99 15.17
C SER A 342 -6.37 1.11 14.99
N ASP A 343 -5.70 0.74 16.09
CA ASP A 343 -4.53 -0.14 16.11
C ASP A 343 -4.85 -1.63 16.29
N LEU A 344 -6.09 -1.98 16.63
CA LEU A 344 -6.54 -3.37 16.69
C LEU A 344 -6.77 -3.91 15.27
N ALA A 345 -6.21 -5.08 14.98
CA ALA A 345 -6.44 -5.82 13.74
C ALA A 345 -6.77 -7.28 14.07
N VAL A 346 -7.87 -7.79 13.53
CA VAL A 346 -8.36 -9.15 13.80
C VAL A 346 -8.56 -9.87 12.47
N SER A 347 -8.05 -11.10 12.36
CA SER A 347 -8.24 -11.95 11.19
C SER A 347 -9.15 -13.12 11.51
N GLY A 348 -10.11 -13.40 10.63
CA GLY A 348 -10.95 -14.59 10.68
C GLY A 348 -10.20 -15.90 10.48
N LYS A 349 -8.94 -15.85 10.02
CA LYS A 349 -8.07 -17.04 9.92
C LYS A 349 -7.60 -17.55 11.28
N THR A 350 -7.53 -16.66 12.27
CA THR A 350 -6.99 -16.96 13.60
C THR A 350 -7.98 -16.67 14.73
N ASN A 351 -9.16 -16.14 14.41
CA ASN A 351 -10.20 -15.79 15.39
C ASN A 351 -11.56 -16.23 14.86
N ASP A 352 -12.45 -16.61 15.78
CA ASP A 352 -13.83 -16.91 15.42
C ASP A 352 -14.60 -15.62 15.10
N LEU A 353 -14.85 -15.42 13.80
CA LEU A 353 -15.68 -14.33 13.27
C LEU A 353 -17.00 -14.86 12.68
N SER A 354 -17.46 -16.05 13.11
CA SER A 354 -18.69 -16.67 12.61
C SER A 354 -19.94 -15.81 12.78
N GLY A 355 -19.97 -14.96 13.83
CA GLY A 355 -21.04 -13.98 14.07
C GLY A 355 -21.16 -12.89 13.00
N LEU A 356 -20.15 -12.72 12.14
CA LEU A 356 -20.15 -11.76 11.02
C LEU A 356 -20.55 -12.41 9.68
N GLY A 357 -20.87 -13.70 9.69
CA GLY A 357 -21.45 -14.41 8.56
C GLY A 357 -22.93 -14.07 8.38
N VAL A 358 -23.30 -13.53 7.22
CA VAL A 358 -24.64 -13.05 6.91
C VAL A 358 -25.25 -13.85 5.76
N ASP A 359 -26.57 -14.00 5.80
CA ASP A 359 -27.36 -14.37 4.64
C ASP A 359 -27.91 -13.08 4.01
N PHE A 360 -27.39 -12.69 2.85
CA PHE A 360 -27.78 -11.47 2.17
C PHE A 360 -29.07 -11.61 1.34
N THR A 361 -29.80 -12.72 1.45
CA THR A 361 -31.18 -12.79 0.93
C THR A 361 -32.07 -11.74 1.61
N ASP A 362 -31.80 -11.43 2.88
CA ASP A 362 -32.39 -10.34 3.64
C ASP A 362 -31.38 -9.22 3.94
N TRP A 363 -31.87 -8.14 4.55
CA TRP A 363 -31.03 -7.03 4.97
C TRP A 363 -30.19 -7.37 6.20
N ALA A 364 -28.90 -7.12 6.12
CA ALA A 364 -27.97 -7.24 7.23
C ALA A 364 -28.07 -5.99 8.11
N LYS A 365 -28.53 -6.16 9.36
CA LYS A 365 -28.51 -5.08 10.35
C LYS A 365 -27.20 -5.13 11.12
N VAL A 366 -26.41 -4.08 11.05
CA VAL A 366 -25.14 -3.98 11.78
C VAL A 366 -25.22 -2.82 12.76
N ARG A 367 -24.88 -3.09 14.01
CA ARG A 367 -24.68 -2.08 15.05
C ARG A 367 -23.27 -2.19 15.61
N CYS A 368 -22.53 -1.09 15.62
CA CYS A 368 -21.21 -0.98 16.22
C CYS A 368 -21.29 0.00 17.38
N GLU A 369 -21.01 -0.48 18.58
CA GLU A 369 -20.96 0.32 19.79
C GLU A 369 -19.52 0.41 20.24
N VAL A 370 -19.01 1.63 20.38
CA VAL A 370 -17.71 1.90 20.96
C VAL A 370 -17.93 2.75 22.20
N LYS A 371 -17.45 2.27 23.34
CA LYS A 371 -17.45 3.01 24.60
C LYS A 371 -16.07 2.90 25.22
N ASP A 372 -15.41 4.04 25.44
CA ASP A 372 -14.07 4.10 26.03
C ASP A 372 -13.08 3.14 25.36
N LYS A 373 -13.11 3.13 24.01
CA LYS A 373 -12.30 2.27 23.13
C LYS A 373 -12.56 0.76 23.24
N GLN A 374 -13.60 0.35 23.96
CA GLN A 374 -14.14 -1.00 23.89
C GLN A 374 -15.19 -1.05 22.79
N VAL A 375 -14.97 -1.91 21.79
CA VAL A 375 -15.90 -2.12 20.67
C VAL A 375 -16.75 -3.36 20.89
N THR A 376 -18.03 -3.26 20.60
CA THR A 376 -18.95 -4.39 20.50
C THR A 376 -19.73 -4.30 19.19
N LEU A 377 -19.64 -5.35 18.38
CA LEU A 377 -20.38 -5.47 17.12
C LEU A 377 -21.59 -6.37 17.30
N PHE A 378 -22.71 -5.97 16.72
CA PHE A 378 -23.92 -6.76 16.62
C PHE A 378 -24.30 -6.92 15.15
N VAL A 379 -24.68 -8.14 14.78
CA VAL A 379 -25.24 -8.47 13.47
C VAL A 379 -26.61 -9.10 13.69
N ASN A 380 -27.64 -8.54 13.07
CA ASN A 380 -29.03 -8.98 13.18
C ASN A 380 -29.49 -9.14 14.64
N GLY A 381 -29.09 -8.19 15.50
CA GLY A 381 -29.44 -8.15 16.93
C GLY A 381 -28.62 -9.08 17.83
N LYS A 382 -27.71 -9.88 17.29
CA LYS A 382 -26.83 -10.78 18.08
C LYS A 382 -25.43 -10.20 18.16
N GLN A 383 -24.80 -10.29 19.33
CA GLN A 383 -23.39 -9.90 19.48
C GLN A 383 -22.51 -10.80 18.60
N ALA A 384 -21.77 -10.19 17.69
CA ALA A 384 -20.92 -10.86 16.71
C ALA A 384 -19.44 -10.80 17.08
N TYR A 385 -19.00 -9.74 17.76
CA TYR A 385 -17.60 -9.54 18.15
C TYR A 385 -17.49 -8.53 19.30
N THR A 386 -16.45 -8.64 20.12
CA THR A 386 -16.05 -7.61 21.07
C THR A 386 -14.52 -7.51 21.14
N GLY A 387 -14.00 -6.31 21.35
CA GLY A 387 -12.56 -6.06 21.44
C GLY A 387 -12.24 -4.72 22.10
N GLN A 388 -10.95 -4.44 22.27
CA GLN A 388 -10.46 -3.18 22.81
C GLN A 388 -9.27 -2.69 21.99
N PHE A 389 -9.22 -1.39 21.72
CA PHE A 389 -8.11 -0.74 21.04
C PHE A 389 -7.50 0.35 21.93
N GLU A 390 -6.26 0.75 21.67
CA GLU A 390 -5.52 1.67 22.55
C GLU A 390 -5.38 3.07 21.94
N LYS A 391 -5.07 3.16 20.65
CA LYS A 391 -4.81 4.44 20.00
C LYS A 391 -6.11 5.17 19.72
N ASP A 392 -6.14 6.47 19.97
CA ASP A 392 -7.32 7.30 19.69
C ASP A 392 -7.46 7.61 18.18
N PRO A 393 -8.50 7.07 17.50
CA PRO A 393 -8.80 7.39 16.10
C PRO A 393 -9.29 8.84 15.89
N GLY A 394 -9.55 9.59 16.96
CA GLY A 394 -9.97 10.98 16.91
C GLY A 394 -11.45 11.13 16.58
N LYS A 395 -11.80 11.84 15.50
CA LYS A 395 -13.19 12.12 15.12
C LYS A 395 -13.62 11.29 13.92
N ILE A 396 -14.89 10.93 13.86
CA ILE A 396 -15.52 10.37 12.66
C ILE A 396 -15.66 11.46 11.60
N VAL A 397 -15.33 11.14 10.35
CA VAL A 397 -15.36 12.08 9.21
C VAL A 397 -16.14 11.56 8.00
N GLY A 398 -16.67 10.33 8.08
CA GLY A 398 -17.48 9.76 7.02
C GLY A 398 -17.61 8.26 7.13
N VAL A 399 -18.37 7.70 6.20
CA VAL A 399 -18.56 6.25 6.05
C VAL A 399 -18.32 5.87 4.59
N ARG A 400 -17.71 4.72 4.40
CA ARG A 400 -17.58 4.05 3.10
C ARG A 400 -18.05 2.62 3.22
N TYR A 401 -18.91 2.21 2.30
CA TYR A 401 -19.25 0.80 2.10
C TYR A 401 -18.46 0.28 0.91
N GLY A 402 -18.02 -0.96 0.97
CA GLY A 402 -17.38 -1.67 -0.14
C GLY A 402 -18.12 -2.99 -0.41
N PHE A 403 -18.34 -3.30 -1.69
CA PHE A 403 -19.01 -4.53 -2.13
C PHE A 403 -18.21 -5.20 -3.25
N GLN A 404 -18.26 -6.53 -3.29
CA GLN A 404 -17.92 -7.31 -4.48
C GLN A 404 -19.16 -7.36 -5.38
N GLY A 405 -19.14 -6.61 -6.49
CA GLY A 405 -20.31 -6.44 -7.35
C GLY A 405 -21.29 -5.39 -6.81
N SER A 406 -22.58 -5.58 -7.09
CA SER A 406 -23.64 -4.66 -6.67
C SER A 406 -23.98 -4.77 -5.18
N GLY A 407 -24.40 -3.65 -4.60
CA GLY A 407 -24.73 -3.55 -3.19
C GLY A 407 -25.60 -2.34 -2.87
N GLU A 408 -26.29 -2.43 -1.73
CA GLU A 408 -27.31 -1.49 -1.31
C GLU A 408 -27.18 -1.16 0.18
N VAL A 409 -27.50 0.08 0.54
CA VAL A 409 -27.59 0.58 1.92
C VAL A 409 -28.94 1.25 2.10
N ARG A 410 -29.72 0.80 3.08
CA ARG A 410 -31.06 1.32 3.38
C ARG A 410 -31.04 2.37 4.48
N SER A 411 -30.20 2.19 5.48
CA SER A 411 -30.04 3.13 6.57
C SER A 411 -28.59 3.21 7.01
N ALA A 412 -28.17 4.38 7.46
CA ALA A 412 -26.86 4.61 8.06
C ALA A 412 -26.95 5.82 8.98
N GLY A 413 -26.53 5.65 10.24
CA GLY A 413 -26.55 6.76 11.18
C GLY A 413 -25.74 6.51 12.44
N PHE A 414 -25.33 7.61 13.05
CA PHE A 414 -24.77 7.64 14.39
C PHE A 414 -25.86 8.06 15.38
N LEU A 415 -25.99 7.31 16.47
CA LEU A 415 -26.96 7.55 17.53
C LEU A 415 -26.28 8.22 18.73
N GLY A 416 -27.03 9.00 19.50
CA GLY A 416 -26.57 9.62 20.75
C GLY A 416 -26.71 11.14 20.76
N LYS A 417 -25.83 11.82 21.52
CA LYS A 417 -25.88 13.28 21.70
C LYS A 417 -25.60 14.08 20.42
N GLU A 418 -24.78 13.51 19.53
CA GLU A 418 -24.49 14.06 18.20
C GLU A 418 -25.08 13.13 17.13
N GLU A 419 -26.41 13.01 17.12
CA GLU A 419 -27.11 12.15 16.15
C GLU A 419 -26.87 12.65 14.72
N VAL A 420 -26.41 11.74 13.85
CA VAL A 420 -26.18 12.03 12.42
C VAL A 420 -26.86 10.95 11.60
N ARG A 421 -27.94 11.30 10.91
CA ARG A 421 -28.58 10.43 9.91
C ARG A 421 -28.07 10.74 8.50
N MET A 422 -27.73 9.69 7.75
CA MET A 422 -27.22 9.80 6.37
C MET A 422 -28.24 9.32 5.33
N LEU A 423 -29.18 8.48 5.77
CA LEU A 423 -30.30 7.93 5.01
C LEU A 423 -31.56 7.91 5.87
#